data_AF-A0A3B1JCC3-F1
#
_entry.id   AF-A0A3B1JCC3-F1
#
_cell.length_a   1.000
_cell.length_b   1.000
_cell.length_c   1.000
_cell.angle_alpha   90.00
_cell.angle_beta   90.00
_cell.angle_gamma   90.00
#
_symmetry.space_group_name_H-M   'P 1'
#
loop_
_entity.id
_entity.type
_entity.pdbx_description
1 polymer ?
#
loop_
_entity_poly.entity_id
_entity_poly.type
_entity_poly.pdbx_seq_one_letter_code
_entity_poly.pdbx_strand_id
1 'polypeptide(L)' 'MNNFYIVALDQKKAFDAISREYIFTVLIKYGFPDTFISMIKCLYKVSKIHVNVNGSLTDAFLILRD' A
#
# COMPACT_ATOMS: atom_id res chain seq x y z
N MET A 1 14.01 -14.96 43.39
CA MET A 1 14.70 -14.03 42.47
C MET A 1 13.88 -13.99 41.20
N ASN A 2 13.29 -12.84 40.87
CA ASN A 2 12.53 -12.71 39.62
C ASN A 2 13.45 -12.13 38.55
N ASN A 3 13.63 -12.87 37.47
CA ASN A 3 14.34 -12.38 36.30
C ASN A 3 13.32 -11.83 35.31
N PHE A 4 13.46 -10.55 34.97
CA PHE A 4 12.73 -9.91 33.89
C PHE A 4 13.63 -9.83 32.66
N TYR A 5 13.07 -10.17 31.51
CA TYR A 5 13.74 -10.09 30.22
C TYR A 5 12.90 -9.22 29.29
N ILE A 6 13.57 -8.36 28.52
CA ILE A 6 12.96 -7.54 27.48
C ILE A 6 13.61 -7.94 26.16
N VAL A 7 12.77 -8.19 25.15
CA VAL A 7 13.19 -8.41 23.77
C VAL A 7 12.64 -7.26 22.95
N ALA A 8 13.54 -6.45 22.39
CA ALA A 8 13.19 -5.39 21.46
C ALA A 8 13.51 -5.85 20.03
N LEU A 9 12.52 -5.79 19.15
CA LEU A 9 12.64 -6.12 17.73
C LEU A 9 12.35 -4.87 16.91
N ASP A 10 13.24 -4.56 15.97
CA ASP A 10 13.04 -3.51 14.97
C ASP A 10 13.00 -4.13 13.57
N GLN A 11 12.01 -3.73 12.77
CA GLN A 11 11.83 -4.24 11.41
C GLN A 11 12.09 -3.11 10.42
N LYS A 12 13.28 -3.13 9.82
CA LYS A 12 13.69 -2.17 8.79
C LYS A 12 12.72 -2.23 7.61
N LYS A 13 12.13 -1.07 7.27
CA LYS A 13 11.19 -0.91 6.13
C LYS A 13 9.99 -1.85 6.19
N ALA A 14 9.37 -1.98 7.37
CA ALA A 14 8.20 -2.85 7.60
C ALA A 14 7.07 -2.65 6.57
N PHE A 15 6.85 -1.43 6.08
CA PHE A 15 5.84 -1.15 5.05
C PHE A 15 6.19 -1.73 3.67
N ASP A 16 7.48 -1.77 3.31
CA ASP A 16 7.94 -2.33 2.02
C ASP A 16 7.93 -3.87 2.04
N ALA A 17 8.08 -4.47 3.22
CA ALA A 17 8.16 -5.92 3.40
C ALA A 17 6.79 -6.63 3.37
N ILE A 18 5.69 -5.89 3.47
CA ILE A 18 4.35 -6.48 3.51
C ILE A 18 3.85 -6.76 2.09
N SER A 19 3.51 -8.03 1.81
CA SER A 19 2.84 -8.39 0.56
C SER A 19 1.47 -7.70 0.46
N ARG A 20 1.19 -7.11 -0.70
CA ARG A 20 -0.11 -6.46 -0.98
C ARG A 20 -1.27 -7.46 -0.90
N GLU A 21 -1.02 -8.71 -1.31
CA GLU A 21 -1.99 -9.80 -1.22
C GLU A 21 -2.33 -10.12 0.23
N TYR A 22 -1.33 -10.05 1.13
CA TYR A 22 -1.55 -10.23 2.56
C TYR A 22 -2.46 -9.14 3.13
N ILE A 23 -2.22 -7.86 2.78
CA ILE A 23 -3.07 -6.74 3.22
C ILE A 23 -4.53 -6.97 2.82
N PHE A 24 -4.79 -7.33 1.56
CA PHE A 24 -6.16 -7.56 1.10
C PHE A 24 -6.79 -8.78 1.77
N THR A 25 -6.03 -9.86 1.96
CA THR A 25 -6.50 -11.07 2.65
C THR A 25 -6.89 -10.77 4.09
N VAL A 26 -6.09 -9.96 4.79
CA VAL A 26 -6.38 -9.54 6.16
C VAL A 26 -7.64 -8.68 6.20
N LEU A 27 -7.78 -7.67 5.33
CA LEU A 27 -8.96 -6.82 5.30
C LEU A 27 -10.25 -7.63 5.06
N ILE A 28 -10.23 -8.61 4.16
CA ILE A 28 -11.36 -9.53 3.94
C ILE A 28 -11.67 -10.31 5.23
N LYS A 29 -10.66 -10.92 5.86
CA LYS A 29 -10.84 -11.71 7.09
C LYS A 29 -11.40 -10.91 8.26
N TYR A 30 -11.06 -9.63 8.37
CA TYR A 30 -11.60 -8.72 9.38
C TYR A 30 -13.00 -8.18 9.04
N GLY A 31 -13.58 -8.57 7.90
CA GLY A 31 -14.94 -8.20 7.52
C GLY A 31 -15.08 -6.80 6.95
N PHE A 32 -14.01 -6.21 6.40
CA PHE A 32 -14.11 -4.91 5.74
C PHE A 32 -14.94 -5.02 4.45
N PRO A 33 -15.78 -4.02 4.12
CA PRO A 33 -16.58 -4.02 2.90
C PRO A 33 -15.73 -4.06 1.62
N ASP A 34 -16.20 -4.76 0.60
CA ASP A 34 -15.50 -4.88 -0.70
C ASP A 34 -15.26 -3.53 -1.38
N THR A 35 -16.15 -2.56 -1.18
CA THR A 35 -16.00 -1.18 -1.67
C THR A 35 -14.78 -0.49 -1.05
N PHE A 36 -14.59 -0.65 0.26
CA PHE A 36 -13.44 -0.12 0.97
C PHE A 36 -12.15 -0.80 0.50
N ILE A 37 -12.15 -2.13 0.39
CA ILE A 37 -10.99 -2.91 -0.09
C ILE A 37 -10.63 -2.50 -1.53
N SER A 38 -11.62 -2.23 -2.38
CA SER A 38 -11.42 -1.78 -3.76
C SER A 38 -10.77 -0.39 -3.82
N MET A 39 -11.15 0.53 -2.93
CA MET A 39 -10.49 1.82 -2.80
C MET A 39 -9.01 1.67 -2.43
N ILE A 40 -8.70 0.79 -1.47
CA ILE A 40 -7.31 0.51 -1.08
C ILE A 40 -6.53 -0.13 -2.26
N LYS A 41 -7.14 -1.07 -3.00
CA LYS A 41 -6.54 -1.65 -4.22
C LYS A 41 -6.17 -0.58 -5.26
N CYS A 42 -6.98 0.46 -5.41
CA CYS A 42 -6.69 1.56 -6.33
C CYS A 42 -5.41 2.32 -5.96
N LEU A 43 -5.10 2.48 -4.67
CA LEU A 43 -3.86 3.13 -4.21
C LEU A 43 -2.60 2.36 -4.63
N TYR A 44 -2.73 1.06 -4.85
CA TYR A 44 -1.65 0.16 -5.22
C TYR A 44 -1.59 -0.16 -6.72
N LYS A 45 -2.57 0.27 -7.53
CA LYS A 45 -2.50 0.16 -8.99
C LYS A 45 -1.44 1.12 -9.54
N VAL A 46 -0.81 0.73 -10.65
CA VAL A 46 0.07 1.63 -11.41
C VAL A 46 -0.74 2.85 -11.83
N SER A 47 -0.37 4.02 -11.31
CA SER A 47 -1.04 5.27 -11.65
C SER A 47 -0.67 5.65 -13.08
N LYS A 48 -1.68 5.76 -13.95
CA LYS A 48 -1.56 6.49 -15.21
C LYS A 48 -1.76 7.96 -14.90
N ILE A 49 -0.77 8.79 -15.19
CA ILE A 49 -0.87 10.24 -15.00
C ILE A 49 -1.02 10.91 -16.35
N HIS A 50 -1.75 12.02 -16.34
CA HIS A 50 -1.71 13.04 -17.38
C HIS A 50 -1.15 14.33 -16.78
N VAL A 51 -0.27 15.00 -17.49
CA VAL A 51 0.23 16.31 -17.08
C VAL A 51 -0.61 17.37 -17.79
N ASN A 52 -1.08 18.37 -17.05
CA ASN A 52 -1.75 19.52 -17.64
C ASN A 52 -0.69 20.58 -17.98
N VAL A 53 -0.53 20.88 -19.27
CA VAL A 53 0.34 21.93 -19.77
C VAL A 53 -0.54 23.02 -20.39
N ASN A 54 -0.64 24.16 -19.71
CA ASN A 54 -1.39 25.34 -20.18
C ASN A 54 -2.85 25.04 -20.60
N GLY A 55 -3.53 24.15 -19.89
CA GLY A 55 -4.92 23.77 -20.17
C GLY A 55 -5.08 22.58 -21.11
N SER A 56 -4.00 22.03 -21.66
CA SER A 56 -4.01 20.83 -22.48
C SER A 56 -3.43 19.64 -21.70
N LEU A 57 -4.18 18.54 -21.62
CA LEU A 57 -3.69 17.29 -21.03
C LEU A 57 -2.76 16.56 -22.00
N THR A 58 -1.62 16.09 -21.52
CA THR A 58 -0.73 15.18 -22.26
C THR A 58 -1.35 13.80 -22.37
N ASP A 59 -0.76 12.96 -23.22
CA ASP A 59 -1.01 11.52 -23.20
C ASP A 59 -0.72 10.90 -21.82
N ALA A 60 -1.44 9.81 -21.53
CA ALA A 60 -1.26 9.08 -20.29
C ALA A 60 0.09 8.36 -20.28
N PHE A 61 0.89 8.54 -19.23
CA PHE A 61 2.07 7.72 -19.00
C PHE A 61 2.01 7.02 -17.65
N LEU A 62 2.66 5.86 -17.57
CA LEU A 62 2.74 5.06 -16.33
C LEU A 62 3.87 5.61 -15.47
N ILE A 63 3.60 5.78 -14.17
CA ILE A 63 4.69 5.94 -13.21
C ILE A 63 5.30 4.58 -12.96
N LEU A 64 6.56 4.41 -13.36
CA LEU A 64 7.39 3.35 -12.81
C LEU A 64 7.89 3.84 -11.44
N ARG A 65 7.52 3.13 -10.37
CA ARG A 65 8.12 3.33 -9.05
C ARG A 65 9.30 2.37 -8.96
N ASP A 66 10.51 2.91 -8.79
CA ASP A 66 11.74 2.17 -8.49
C ASP A 66 11.67 1.46 -7.13
#